data_AF-A0A158G1I5-F1
#
_entry.id   AF-A0A158G1I5-F1
#
_cell.length_a   1.000
_cell.length_b   1.000
_cell.length_c   1.000
_cell.angle_alpha   90.00
_cell.angle_beta   90.00
_cell.angle_gamma   90.00
#
_symmetry.space_group_name_H-M   'P 1'
#
loop_
_entity.id
_entity.type
_entity.pdbx_description
1 polymer ?
#
loop_
_entity_poly.entity_id
_entity_poly.type
_entity_poly.pdbx_seq_one_letter_code
_entity_poly.pdbx_strand_id
1 'polypeptide(L)' 'METGIVKWFNDAKGFGFITSDSGGEDLFAHFSEIRADGFKSLKENQRVSFETKAGPKGKQAANIRAL' A
#
# COMPACT_ATOMS: atom_id res chain seq x y z
N MET A 1 12.07 5.85 -0.56
CA MET A 1 11.35 4.61 -0.26
C MET A 1 11.11 4.57 1.23
N GLU A 2 9.87 4.35 1.62
CA GLU A 2 9.41 4.18 2.99
C GLU A 2 8.95 2.72 3.18
N THR A 3 8.76 2.32 4.44
CA THR A 3 8.24 1.01 4.80
C THR A 3 7.02 1.14 5.70
N GLY A 4 6.23 0.08 5.76
CA GLY A 4 5.03 0.04 6.57
C GLY A 4 4.41 -1.34 6.66
N ILE A 5 3.25 -1.38 7.30
CA ILE A 5 2.44 -2.58 7.48
C ILE A 5 1.09 -2.38 6.79
N VAL A 6 0.68 -3.37 6.00
CA VAL A 6 -0.65 -3.39 5.40
C VAL A 6 -1.68 -3.53 6.51
N LYS A 7 -2.47 -2.48 6.74
CA LYS A 7 -3.50 -2.46 7.77
C LYS A 7 -4.68 -3.35 7.40
N TRP A 8 -5.05 -3.33 6.12
CA TRP A 8 -6.01 -4.24 5.50
C TRP A 8 -5.95 -4.06 3.98
N PHE A 9 -6.39 -5.07 3.24
CA PHE A 9 -6.56 -4.99 1.80
C PHE A 9 -7.75 -5.85 1.37
N ASN A 10 -8.57 -5.33 0.45
CA ASN A 10 -9.70 -6.05 -0.11
C ASN A 10 -9.39 -6.45 -1.55
N ASP A 11 -9.11 -7.74 -1.76
CA ASP A 11 -8.75 -8.30 -3.06
C ASP A 11 -9.84 -8.13 -4.11
N ALA A 12 -11.11 -8.26 -3.71
CA ALA A 12 -12.25 -8.13 -4.61
C ALA A 12 -12.42 -6.69 -5.11
N LYS A 13 -12.10 -5.69 -4.28
CA LYS A 13 -12.18 -4.27 -4.65
C LYS A 13 -10.86 -3.69 -5.16
N GLY A 14 -9.73 -4.38 -4.95
CA GLY A 14 -8.40 -3.96 -5.40
C GLY A 14 -7.83 -2.75 -4.64
N PHE A 15 -8.23 -2.55 -3.38
CA PHE A 15 -7.66 -1.47 -2.57
C PHE A 15 -7.63 -1.79 -1.08
N GLY A 16 -6.81 -1.04 -0.35
CA GLY A 16 -6.63 -1.14 1.09
C GLY A 16 -5.90 0.07 1.65
N PHE A 17 -5.30 -0.11 2.82
CA PHE A 17 -4.51 0.91 3.50
C PHE A 17 -3.23 0.33 4.09
N ILE A 18 -2.17 1.15 4.09
CA ILE A 18 -0.87 0.85 4.69
C ILE A 18 -0.61 1.86 5.79
N THR A 19 -0.26 1.38 6.97
CA THR A 19 0.25 2.22 8.06
C THR A 19 1.75 2.39 7.88
N SER A 20 2.21 3.64 7.72
CA SER A 20 3.63 3.95 7.53
C SER A 20 4.41 3.83 8.85
N ASP A 21 5.63 3.31 8.80
CA ASP A 21 6.52 3.27 9.97
C ASP A 21 7.01 4.65 10.40
N SER A 22 7.06 5.59 9.45
CA SER A 22 7.40 6.99 9.70
C SER A 22 6.37 7.69 10.60
N GLY A 23 5.24 7.02 10.91
CA GLY A 23 4.09 7.59 11.59
C GLY A 23 3.23 8.46 10.67
N GLY A 24 2.09 8.93 11.20
CA GLY A 24 1.14 9.77 10.48
C GLY A 24 -0.12 9.03 10.05
N GLU A 25 -0.78 9.54 9.00
CA GLU A 25 -2.04 9.01 8.49
C GLU A 25 -1.83 7.71 7.68
N ASP A 26 -2.85 6.85 7.69
CA ASP A 26 -2.87 5.66 6.86
C ASP A 26 -2.87 6.03 5.37
N LEU A 27 -1.99 5.39 4.62
CA LEU A 27 -1.80 5.64 3.19
C LEU A 27 -2.73 4.76 2.38
N PHE A 28 -3.48 5.36 1.46
CA PHE A 28 -4.31 4.61 0.53
C PHE A 28 -3.44 3.73 -0.38
N ALA A 29 -3.80 2.45 -0.52
CA ALA A 29 -3.08 1.49 -1.36
C ALA A 29 -4.02 0.95 -2.43
N HIS A 30 -3.70 1.19 -3.71
CA HIS A 30 -4.46 0.68 -4.84
C HIS A 30 -3.68 -0.41 -5.58
N PHE A 31 -4.39 -1.42 -6.10
CA PHE A 31 -3.74 -2.56 -6.76
C PHE A 31 -2.85 -2.14 -7.95
N SER A 32 -3.18 -1.04 -8.63
CA SER A 32 -2.38 -0.53 -9.76
C SER A 32 -0.95 -0.15 -9.37
N GLU A 33 -0.75 0.23 -8.10
CA GLU A 33 0.53 0.66 -7.55
C GLU A 33 1.38 -0.52 -7.06
N ILE A 34 0.79 -1.71 -6.94
CA ILE A 34 1.50 -2.92 -6.52
C ILE A 34 2.41 -3.41 -7.64
N ARG A 35 3.68 -3.58 -7.30
CA ARG A 35 4.74 -4.14 -8.13
C ARG A 35 4.95 -5.59 -7.71
N ALA A 36 4.15 -6.46 -8.30
CA ALA A 36 4.23 -7.90 -8.18
C ALA A 36 3.89 -8.53 -9.52
N ASP A 37 4.44 -9.72 -9.79
CA ASP A 37 4.06 -10.52 -10.94
C ASP A 37 2.74 -11.25 -10.67
N GLY A 38 1.88 -11.34 -11.69
CA GLY A 38 0.57 -12.00 -11.57
C GLY A 38 -0.47 -11.15 -10.82
N PHE A 39 -1.18 -11.76 -9.87
CA PHE A 39 -2.29 -11.11 -9.16
C PHE A 39 -1.78 -10.08 -8.15
N LYS A 40 -2.18 -8.82 -8.33
CA LYS A 40 -1.73 -7.67 -7.54
C LYS A 40 -2.58 -7.52 -6.28
N SER A 41 -2.08 -8.07 -5.18
CA SER A 41 -2.75 -8.10 -3.89
C SER A 41 -1.76 -7.87 -2.74
N LEU A 42 -2.29 -7.46 -1.58
CA LEU A 42 -1.58 -7.35 -0.31
C LEU A 42 -2.35 -8.13 0.76
N LYS A 43 -1.64 -8.61 1.77
CA LYS A 43 -2.22 -9.30 2.92
C LYS A 43 -2.20 -8.40 4.15
N GLU A 44 -3.22 -8.49 5.00
CA GLU A 44 -3.20 -7.83 6.31
C GLU A 44 -1.95 -8.24 7.11
N ASN A 45 -1.37 -7.29 7.85
CA ASN A 45 -0.11 -7.41 8.60
C ASN A 45 1.14 -7.67 7.74
N GLN A 46 1.03 -7.61 6.40
CA GLN A 46 2.18 -7.78 5.52
C GLN A 46 3.10 -6.57 5.55
N ARG A 47 4.41 -6.84 5.61
CA ARG A 47 5.47 -5.83 5.47
C ARG A 47 5.60 -5.41 4.01
N VAL A 48 5.66 -4.11 3.77
CA VAL A 48 5.80 -3.56 2.41
C VAL A 48 6.76 -2.39 2.39
N SER A 49 7.39 -2.19 1.23
CA SER A 49 8.07 -0.94 0.87
C SER A 49 7.26 -0.20 -0.20
N PHE A 50 7.28 1.12 -0.15
CA PHE A 50 6.53 1.97 -1.07
C PHE A 50 7.13 3.38 -1.16
N GLU A 51 6.56 4.19 -2.03
CA GLU A 51 6.80 5.62 -2.14
C GLU A 51 5.51 6.36 -1.81
N THR A 52 5.59 7.46 -1.06
CA THR A 52 4.41 8.29 -0.79
C THR A 52 4.21 9.29 -1.92
N LYS A 53 3.00 9.34 -2.49
CA LYS A 53 2.61 10.37 -3.47
C LYS A 53 1.29 11.04 -3.11
N ALA A 54 1.10 12.28 -3.54
CA ALA A 54 -0.19 12.93 -3.48
C ALA A 54 -1.14 12.31 -4.52
N GLY A 55 -2.38 12.04 -4.13
CA GLY A 55 -3.44 11.51 -4.98
C GLY A 55 -4.75 12.28 -4.82
N PRO A 56 -5.75 11.96 -5.64
CA PRO A 56 -7.07 12.61 -5.58
C PRO A 56 -7.81 12.37 -4.25
N LYS A 57 -7.38 11.39 -3.45
CA LYS A 57 -7.93 11.03 -2.14
C LYS A 57 -6.98 11.33 -0.98
N GLY A 58 -5.99 12.20 -1.17
CA GLY A 58 -4.93 12.47 -0.20
C GLY A 58 -3.68 11.64 -0.48
N LYS A 59 -2.86 11.40 0.55
CA LYS A 59 -1.61 10.64 0.42
C LYS A 59 -1.92 9.17 0.10
N GLN A 60 -1.20 8.62 -0.88
CA GLN A 60 -1.31 7.22 -1.29
C GLN A 60 0.08 6.59 -1.43
N ALA A 61 0.13 5.28 -1.25
CA ALA A 61 1.31 4.46 -1.47
C ALA A 61 1.44 4.12 -2.96
N ALA A 62 2.62 4.35 -3.50
CA ALA A 62 3.02 4.10 -4.88
C ALA A 62 4.16 3.09 -4.94
N ASN A 63 4.33 2.42 -6.09
CA ASN A 63 5.42 1.46 -6.30
C ASN A 63 5.55 0.42 -5.16
N ILE A 64 4.41 -0.07 -4.68
CA ILE A 64 4.32 -0.93 -3.50
C ILE A 64 4.96 -2.29 -3.81
N ARG A 65 5.90 -2.74 -2.97
CA ARG A 65 6.54 -4.06 -3.05
C ARG A 65 6.40 -4.78 -1.73
N ALA A 66 5.97 -6.04 -1.79
CA ALA A 66 6.04 -6.95 -0.66
C ALA A 66 7.51 -7.13 -0.22
N LEU A 67 7.75 -7.13 1.08
CA LEU A 67 9.03 -7.45 1.69
C LEU A 67 9.02 -8.87 2.28
#